data_AF-A0A967MQJ5-F1
#
_entry.id   AF-A0A967MQJ5-F1
#
_cell.length_a   1.000
_cell.length_b   1.000
_cell.length_c   1.000
_cell.angle_alpha   90.00
_cell.angle_beta   90.00
_cell.angle_gamma   90.00
#
_symmetry.space_group_name_H-M   'P 1'
#
loop_
_entity.id
_entity.type
_entity.pdbx_description
1 polymer ?
#
loop_
_entity_poly.entity_id
_entity_poly.type
_entity_poly.pdbx_seq_one_letter_code
_entity_poly.pdbx_strand_id
1 'polypeptide(L)'
;FPEGTLHRMPGLLPFHLGAFIAAVEADAPVVPVTLRGTRSVLRDESLFPRRGRIRVRVSAPLAAGADAGASPWDRAIGLRDAARAEMLRHCGEPDLADRRELSW
;
A
#
# COMPACT_ATOMS: atom_id res chain seq x y z
N PHE A 1 5.45 -0.48 -5.30
CA PHE A 1 4.90 0.45 -4.29
C PHE A 1 3.66 1.12 -4.85
N PRO A 2 2.45 0.71 -4.44
CA PRO A 2 1.20 1.18 -5.04
C PRO A 2 0.90 2.67 -4.75
N GLU A 3 1.52 3.25 -3.72
CA GLU A 3 1.41 4.70 -3.39
C GLU A 3 2.10 5.60 -4.42
N GLY A 4 2.98 5.06 -5.28
CA GLY A 4 3.68 5.82 -6.33
C GLY A 4 4.74 6.81 -5.84
N THR A 5 4.72 7.18 -4.57
CA THR A 5 5.68 8.09 -3.93
C THR A 5 5.81 7.78 -2.44
N LEU A 6 6.83 8.33 -1.79
CA LEU A 6 6.99 8.32 -0.35
C LEU A 6 7.07 9.77 0.13
N HIS A 7 6.10 10.19 0.95
CA HIS A 7 6.12 11.52 1.56
C HIS A 7 6.74 11.49 2.96
N ARG A 8 7.38 12.60 3.31
CA ARG A 8 7.91 12.87 4.66
C ARG A 8 6.88 12.70 5.78
N MET A 9 5.62 13.04 5.53
CA MET A 9 4.56 12.94 6.55
C MET A 9 4.14 11.47 6.75
N PRO A 10 3.92 11.03 8.00
CA PRO A 10 3.33 9.73 8.29
C PRO A 10 1.94 9.61 7.68
N GLY A 11 1.64 8.44 7.15
CA GLY A 11 0.34 8.06 6.63
C GLY A 11 0.43 7.15 5.40
N LEU A 12 -0.60 6.32 5.23
CA LEU A 12 -0.74 5.45 4.07
C LEU A 12 -1.48 6.22 2.96
N LEU A 13 -0.80 6.50 1.85
CA LEU A 13 -1.36 7.26 0.74
C LEU A 13 -2.38 6.44 -0.06
N PRO A 14 -3.14 7.08 -0.97
CA PRO A 14 -3.98 6.38 -1.92
C PRO A 14 -3.14 5.45 -2.79
N PHE A 15 -3.70 4.30 -3.15
CA PHE A 15 -3.05 3.34 -4.02
C PHE A 15 -3.45 3.57 -5.48
N HIS A 16 -2.47 3.63 -6.37
CA HIS A 16 -2.70 3.57 -7.81
C HIS A 16 -3.20 2.18 -8.21
N LEU A 17 -4.09 2.14 -9.22
CA LEU A 17 -4.76 0.91 -9.62
C LEU A 17 -3.90 0.00 -10.54
N GLY A 18 -2.89 0.57 -11.22
CA GLY A 18 -2.14 -0.14 -12.29
C GLY A 18 -1.52 -1.47 -11.86
N ALA A 19 -0.96 -1.56 -10.65
CA ALA A 19 -0.39 -2.80 -10.14
C ALA A 19 -1.45 -3.90 -9.91
N PHE A 20 -2.67 -3.51 -9.55
CA PHE A 20 -3.78 -4.42 -9.29
C PHE A 20 -4.45 -4.88 -10.58
N ILE A 21 -4.51 -4.01 -11.59
CA ILE A 21 -4.90 -4.40 -12.95
C ILE A 21 -3.96 -5.48 -13.48
N ALA A 22 -2.65 -5.25 -13.42
CA ALA A 22 -1.66 -6.22 -13.87
C ALA A 22 -1.78 -7.57 -13.14
N ALA A 23 -2.09 -7.55 -11.83
CA ALA A 23 -2.32 -8.76 -11.05
C ALA A 23 -3.59 -9.51 -11.49
N VAL A 24 -4.69 -8.80 -11.76
CA VAL A 24 -5.94 -9.39 -12.26
C VAL A 24 -5.76 -9.97 -13.66
N GLU A 25 -5.08 -9.27 -14.56
CA GLU A 25 -4.80 -9.73 -15.93
C GLU A 25 -3.93 -10.98 -15.94
N ALA A 26 -2.97 -11.08 -15.02
CA ALA A 26 -2.08 -12.22 -14.89
C ALA A 26 -2.66 -13.37 -14.02
N ASP A 27 -3.88 -13.21 -13.47
CA ASP A 27 -4.45 -14.07 -12.44
C ASP A 27 -3.49 -14.37 -11.27
N ALA A 28 -2.68 -13.37 -10.91
CA ALA A 28 -1.61 -13.50 -9.95
C ALA A 28 -2.06 -12.98 -8.57
N PRO A 29 -1.80 -13.74 -7.48
CA PRO A 29 -2.11 -13.26 -6.15
C PRO A 29 -1.23 -12.08 -5.74
N VAL A 30 -1.79 -11.13 -4.98
CA VAL A 30 -1.05 -9.99 -4.42
C VAL A 30 -0.71 -10.28 -2.96
N VAL A 31 0.55 -10.10 -2.56
CA VAL A 31 0.99 -10.26 -1.17
C VAL A 31 1.23 -8.87 -0.54
N PRO A 32 0.38 -8.43 0.41
CA PRO A 32 0.58 -7.16 1.10
C PRO A 32 1.80 -7.23 2.03
N VAL A 33 2.77 -6.35 1.80
CA VAL A 33 3.96 -6.18 2.65
C VAL A 33 3.93 -4.81 3.31
N THR A 34 3.81 -4.80 4.65
CA THR A 34 3.74 -3.58 5.44
C THR A 34 5.05 -3.29 6.13
N LEU A 35 5.55 -2.07 5.94
CA LEU A 35 6.76 -1.56 6.59
C LEU A 35 6.38 -0.56 7.67
N ARG A 36 6.92 -0.73 8.89
CA ARG A 36 6.72 0.21 10.00
C ARG A 36 8.06 0.60 10.61
N GLY A 37 8.25 1.90 10.84
CA GLY A 37 9.47 2.46 11.44
C GLY A 37 10.57 2.86 10.45
N THR A 38 10.39 2.58 9.15
CA THR A 38 11.33 2.98 8.09
C THR A 38 11.55 4.49 8.06
N ARG A 39 10.47 5.29 8.16
CA ARG A 39 10.51 6.76 8.23
C ARG A 39 11.30 7.31 9.43
N SER A 40 11.43 6.53 10.51
CA SER A 40 12.22 6.94 11.69
C SER A 40 13.70 6.60 11.53
N VAL A 41 14.02 5.59 10.73
CA VAL A 41 15.39 5.13 10.42
C VAL A 41 16.00 5.96 9.32
N LEU A 42 15.31 6.16 8.20
CA LEU A 42 15.76 7.01 7.10
C LEU A 42 14.66 8.05 6.84
N ARG A 43 14.91 9.27 7.30
CA ARG A 43 14.00 10.39 7.05
C ARG A 43 14.23 10.89 5.64
N ASP A 44 13.14 11.30 4.98
CA ASP A 44 13.19 12.07 3.74
C ASP A 44 14.12 13.28 3.93
N GLU A 45 14.94 13.60 2.91
CA GLU A 45 16.05 14.58 2.92
C GLU A 45 17.31 14.21 3.73
N SER A 46 17.37 13.02 4.36
CA SER A 46 18.56 12.58 5.09
C SER A 46 19.25 11.41 4.39
N LEU A 47 20.53 11.58 4.07
CA LEU A 47 21.38 10.52 3.51
C LEU A 47 21.95 9.57 4.58
N PHE A 48 21.81 9.91 5.87
CA PHE A 48 22.38 9.14 6.98
C PHE A 48 21.29 8.45 7.81
N PRO A 49 21.23 7.11 7.80
CA PRO A 49 20.25 6.37 8.59
C PRO A 49 20.55 6.49 10.09
N ARG A 50 19.48 6.62 10.88
CA ARG A 50 19.52 6.54 12.34
C ARG A 50 19.22 5.11 12.79
N ARG A 51 19.89 4.64 13.84
CA ARG A 51 19.57 3.35 14.46
C ARG A 51 18.12 3.37 14.94
N GLY A 52 17.36 2.35 14.56
CA GLY A 52 15.95 2.19 14.92
C GLY A 52 15.42 0.85 14.48
N ARG A 53 14.26 0.45 15.01
CA ARG A 53 13.64 -0.84 14.69
C ARG A 53 12.72 -0.69 13.47
N ILE A 54 13.00 -1.46 12.43
CA ILE A 54 12.09 -1.65 11.29
C ILE A 54 11.31 -2.95 11.52
N ARG A 55 9.99 -2.88 11.37
CA ARG A 55 9.14 -4.08 11.30
C ARG A 55 8.67 -4.27 9.87
N VAL A 56 8.84 -5.49 9.38
CA VAL A 56 8.28 -5.95 8.11
C VAL A 56 7.22 -6.98 8.44
N ARG A 57 6.01 -6.79 7.90
CA ARG A 57 4.93 -7.77 7.99
C ARG A 57 4.55 -8.20 6.59
N VAL A 58 4.65 -9.50 6.35
CA VAL A 58 4.17 -10.15 5.12
C VAL A 58 2.82 -10.77 5.46
N SER A 59 1.77 -10.36 4.77
CA SER A 59 0.41 -10.82 5.02
C SER A 59 0.06 -12.01 4.11
N ALA A 60 -1.08 -12.64 4.35
CA ALA A 60 -1.55 -13.71 3.48
C ALA A 60 -1.74 -13.21 2.03
N PRO A 61 -1.49 -14.05 1.02
CA PRO A 61 -1.79 -13.70 -0.37
C PRO A 61 -3.27 -13.40 -0.56
N LEU A 62 -3.57 -12.35 -1.32
CA LEU A 62 -4.91 -11.97 -1.75
C LEU A 62 -5.14 -12.47 -3.18
N ALA A 63 -6.17 -13.28 -3.37
CA ALA A 63 -6.52 -13.80 -4.69
C ALA A 63 -7.04 -12.67 -5.59
N ALA A 64 -6.55 -12.59 -6.83
CA ALA A 64 -7.02 -11.61 -7.81
C ALA A 64 -8.40 -11.97 -8.41
N GLY A 65 -8.89 -13.19 -8.19
CA GLY A 65 -10.12 -13.75 -8.76
C GLY A 65 -11.25 -14.02 -7.78
N ALA A 66 -11.31 -13.30 -6.65
CA ALA A 66 -12.30 -13.57 -5.60
C ALA A 66 -13.77 -13.48 -6.07
N ASP A 67 -14.05 -12.76 -7.16
CA ASP A 67 -15.37 -12.67 -7.77
C ASP A 67 -15.28 -12.91 -9.29
N ALA A 68 -15.70 -14.09 -9.75
CA ALA A 68 -15.70 -14.46 -11.16
C ALA A 68 -16.80 -13.79 -11.99
N GLY A 69 -17.81 -13.19 -11.34
CA GLY A 69 -18.91 -12.47 -12.00
C GLY A 69 -18.64 -10.97 -12.19
N ALA A 70 -17.65 -10.43 -11.49
CA ALA A 70 -17.27 -9.02 -11.56
C ALA A 70 -16.40 -8.71 -12.79
N SER A 71 -16.47 -7.46 -13.26
CA SER A 71 -15.59 -7.00 -14.34
C SER A 71 -14.12 -7.02 -13.89
N PRO A 72 -13.13 -7.15 -14.80
CA PRO A 72 -11.72 -7.06 -14.45
C PRO A 72 -11.36 -5.77 -13.70
N TRP A 73 -12.03 -4.66 -14.02
CA TRP A 73 -11.85 -3.38 -13.36
C TRP A 73 -12.35 -3.39 -11.92
N ASP A 74 -13.53 -3.93 -11.67
CA ASP A 74 -14.11 -4.04 -10.32
C ASP A 74 -13.27 -5.00 -9.44
N ARG A 75 -12.78 -6.10 -10.03
CA ARG A 75 -11.84 -7.00 -9.37
C ARG A 75 -10.56 -6.28 -8.95
N ALA A 76 -10.00 -5.44 -9.83
CA ALA A 76 -8.81 -4.67 -9.51
C ALA A 76 -9.06 -3.65 -8.39
N ILE A 77 -10.21 -2.99 -8.38
CA ILE A 77 -10.63 -2.09 -7.28
C ILE A 77 -10.73 -2.87 -5.97
N GLY A 78 -11.44 -4.00 -5.97
CA GLY A 78 -11.58 -4.85 -4.79
C GLY A 78 -10.24 -5.34 -4.25
N LEU A 79 -9.33 -5.76 -5.13
CA LEU A 79 -7.99 -6.22 -4.77
C LEU A 79 -7.13 -5.08 -4.18
N ARG A 80 -7.21 -3.87 -4.76
CA ARG A 80 -6.57 -2.66 -4.23
C ARG A 80 -7.06 -2.35 -2.82
N ASP A 81 -8.36 -2.34 -2.63
CA ASP A 81 -8.99 -1.94 -1.37
C ASP A 81 -8.73 -2.97 -0.27
N ALA A 82 -8.76 -4.27 -0.62
CA ALA A 82 -8.38 -5.35 0.29
C ALA A 82 -6.89 -5.26 0.70
N ALA A 83 -5.99 -5.02 -0.25
CA ALA A 83 -4.56 -4.86 0.05
C ALA A 83 -4.30 -3.64 0.93
N ARG A 84 -4.97 -2.52 0.63
CA ARG A 84 -4.87 -1.29 1.41
C ARG A 84 -5.38 -1.48 2.83
N ALA A 85 -6.56 -2.10 2.99
CA ALA A 85 -7.14 -2.40 4.29
C ALA A 85 -6.22 -3.29 5.14
N GLU A 86 -5.61 -4.33 4.54
CA GLU A 86 -4.66 -5.19 5.26
C GLU A 86 -3.42 -4.41 5.69
N MET A 87 -2.85 -3.58 4.81
CA MET A 87 -1.67 -2.78 5.14
C MET A 87 -1.96 -1.75 6.23
N LEU A 88 -3.13 -1.12 6.20
CA LEU A 88 -3.55 -0.12 7.18
C LEU A 88 -3.65 -0.69 8.60
N ARG A 89 -4.09 -1.94 8.75
CA ARG A 89 -4.14 -2.64 10.06
C ARG A 89 -2.77 -2.74 10.73
N HIS A 90 -1.68 -2.77 9.95
CA HIS A 90 -0.34 -3.09 10.45
C HIS A 90 0.65 -1.93 10.38
N CYS A 91 0.41 -0.93 9.54
CA CYS A 91 1.37 0.16 9.31
C CYS A 91 1.52 1.05 10.54
N GLY A 92 0.47 1.18 11.36
CA GLY A 92 0.44 2.04 12.54
C GLY A 92 0.58 3.52 12.21
N GLU A 93 0.13 3.91 11.01
CA GLU A 93 0.12 5.28 10.49
C GLU A 93 -1.32 5.65 10.10
N PRO A 94 -1.68 6.95 10.08
CA PRO A 94 -3.03 7.37 9.74
C PRO A 94 -3.41 7.03 8.29
N ASP A 95 -4.70 6.86 8.06
CA ASP A 95 -5.26 6.74 6.72
C ASP A 95 -5.25 8.11 6.03
N LEU A 96 -4.57 8.23 4.88
CA LEU A 96 -4.54 9.45 4.07
C LEU A 96 -5.24 9.28 2.70
N ALA A 97 -6.27 8.45 2.61
CA ALA A 97 -7.01 8.20 1.37
C ALA A 97 -7.56 9.48 0.71
N ASP A 98 -7.93 10.49 1.50
CA ASP A 98 -8.67 11.67 1.02
C ASP A 98 -7.79 12.93 0.83
N ARG A 99 -6.46 12.81 0.89
CA ARG A 99 -5.56 13.97 0.95
C ARG A 99 -5.31 14.72 -0.36
N ARG A 100 -6.30 14.81 -1.26
CA ARG A 100 -6.23 15.60 -2.50
C ARG A 100 -6.36 17.13 -2.31
N GLU A 101 -6.70 17.64 -1.12
CA GLU A 101 -7.14 19.05 -0.98
C GLU A 101 -6.37 19.93 0.03
N LEU A 102 -5.10 19.64 0.33
CA LEU A 102 -4.29 20.59 1.13
C LEU A 102 -2.95 20.87 0.44
N SER A 103 -3.03 21.63 -0.66
CA SER A 103 -1.92 22.44 -1.18
C SER A 103 -2.18 23.90 -0.82
N TRP A 104 -1.25 24.50 -0.08
CA TRP A 104 -1.14 25.95 0.09
C TRP A 104 -0.77 26.63 -1.22
#